data_AF-A0A3C0CSE5-F1
#
_entry.id   AF-A0A3C0CSE5-F1
#
_cell.length_a   1.000
_cell.length_b   1.000
_cell.length_c   1.000
_cell.angle_alpha   90.00
_cell.angle_beta   90.00
_cell.angle_gamma   90.00
#
_symmetry.space_group_name_H-M   'P 1'
#
loop_
_entity.id
_entity.type
_entity.pdbx_description
1 polymer ?
#
loop_
_entity_poly.entity_id
_entity_poly.type
_entity_poly.pdbx_seq_one_letter_code
_entity_poly.pdbx_strand_id
1 'polypeptide(L)' 'LVVDAILGTGLRGDVSGIAADAIQAINSSGRMVVAVDIPSGIDANTGRVWGICVNAHYTVTFALPKIGLIMYPGAM' A
#
# COMPACT_ATOMS: atom_id res chain seq x y z
N LEU A 1 -14.76 -5.58 -5.14
CA LEU A 1 -13.85 -4.42 -5.20
C LEU A 1 -13.51 -4.04 -3.78
N VAL A 2 -12.23 -3.88 -3.47
CA VAL A 2 -11.73 -3.33 -2.21
C VAL A 2 -11.04 -2.01 -2.53
N VAL A 3 -11.31 -0.98 -1.74
CA VAL A 3 -10.60 0.29 -1.82
C VAL A 3 -9.66 0.38 -0.62
N ASP A 4 -8.36 0.40 -0.88
CA ASP A 4 -7.34 0.59 0.14
C ASP A 4 -7.10 2.09 0.34
N ALA A 5 -7.50 2.56 1.52
CA ALA A 5 -7.26 3.91 2.01
C ALA A 5 -6.88 3.87 3.50
N ILE A 6 -6.19 2.80 3.93
CA ILE A 6 -5.86 2.56 5.34
C ILE A 6 -4.72 3.49 5.77
N LEU A 7 -3.64 3.55 4.97
CA LEU A 7 -2.41 4.29 5.23
C LEU A 7 -1.96 5.00 3.95
N GLY A 8 -1.51 6.25 4.08
CA GLY A 8 -0.90 7.03 2.99
C GLY A 8 0.59 7.28 3.24
N THR A 9 1.08 8.45 2.82
CA THR A 9 2.48 8.88 2.99
C THR A 9 2.94 9.03 4.45
N GLY A 10 2.02 9.00 5.41
CA GLY A 10 2.30 9.15 6.84
C GLY A 10 2.80 7.89 7.57
N LEU A 11 3.04 6.79 6.86
CA LEU A 11 3.56 5.54 7.44
C LEU A 11 4.87 5.78 8.19
N ARG A 12 4.96 5.28 9.43
CA ARG A 12 6.19 5.30 10.25
C ARG A 12 6.40 3.94 10.89
N GLY A 13 7.48 3.27 10.51
CA GLY A 13 7.81 1.93 11.00
C GLY A 13 6.93 0.83 10.42
N ASP A 14 7.04 -0.37 11.01
CA ASP A 14 6.34 -1.57 10.54
C ASP A 14 4.83 -1.51 10.74
N VAL A 15 4.08 -1.94 9.73
CA VAL A 15 2.63 -2.10 9.84
C VAL A 15 2.31 -3.24 10.81
N SER A 16 1.49 -2.96 11.81
CA SER A 16 1.15 -3.90 12.89
C SER A 16 -0.30 -3.73 13.35
N GLY A 17 -0.75 -4.66 14.20
CA GLY A 17 -2.10 -4.66 14.76
C GLY A 17 -3.19 -4.75 13.69
N ILE A 18 -4.30 -4.05 13.92
CA ILE A 18 -5.49 -4.11 13.06
C ILE A 18 -5.20 -3.73 11.60
N ALA A 19 -4.22 -2.86 11.34
CA ALA A 19 -3.83 -2.51 9.99
C ALA A 19 -3.16 -3.70 9.29
N ALA A 20 -2.26 -4.41 9.97
CA ALA A 20 -1.64 -5.62 9.41
C ALA A 20 -2.67 -6.71 9.14
N ASP A 21 -3.59 -6.95 10.08
CA ASP A 21 -4.67 -7.94 9.93
C ASP A 21 -5.58 -7.60 8.74
N ALA A 22 -5.95 -6.32 8.59
CA ALA A 22 -6.76 -5.86 7.47
C ALA A 22 -6.03 -6.04 6.13
N ILE A 23 -4.76 -5.67 6.04
CA ILE A 23 -3.95 -5.85 4.83
C ILE A 23 -3.85 -7.34 4.47
N GLN A 24 -3.65 -8.22 5.45
CA GLN A 24 -3.61 -9.66 5.22
C GLN A 24 -4.95 -10.21 4.70
N ALA A 25 -6.07 -9.74 5.24
CA ALA A 25 -7.41 -10.09 4.74
C ALA A 25 -7.64 -9.58 3.31
N ILE A 26 -7.19 -8.36 2.99
CA ILE A 26 -7.30 -7.78 1.65
C ILE A 26 -6.52 -8.61 0.64
N ASN A 27 -5.25 -8.89 0.93
CA ASN A 27 -4.35 -9.64 0.05
C ASN A 27 -4.82 -11.09 -0.18
N SER A 28 -5.48 -11.71 0.80
CA SER A 28 -6.03 -13.07 0.69
C SER A 28 -7.44 -13.13 0.07
N SER A 29 -8.10 -11.98 -0.12
CA SER A 29 -9.50 -11.94 -0.56
C SER A 29 -9.76 -12.37 -2.01
N GLY A 30 -8.72 -12.39 -2.86
CA GLY A 30 -8.85 -12.62 -4.30
C GLY A 30 -9.70 -11.57 -5.04
N ARG A 31 -10.02 -10.44 -4.39
CA ARG A 31 -10.81 -9.36 -4.99
C ARG A 31 -9.88 -8.38 -5.70
N MET A 32 -10.43 -7.69 -6.71
CA MET A 32 -9.79 -6.49 -7.26
C MET A 32 -9.62 -5.43 -6.17
N VAL A 33 -8.40 -4.89 -6.05
CA VAL A 33 -7.99 -3.90 -5.06
C VAL A 33 -7.52 -2.62 -5.75
N VAL A 34 -8.04 -1.47 -5.32
CA VAL A 34 -7.59 -0.14 -5.78
C VAL A 34 -7.06 0.62 -4.58
N ALA A 35 -5.79 1.04 -4.62
CA ALA A 35 -5.18 1.85 -3.57
C ALA A 35 -5.29 3.34 -3.85
N VAL A 36 -5.49 4.10 -2.78
CA VAL A 36 -5.57 5.56 -2.79
C VAL A 36 -4.21 6.13 -2.36
N ASP A 37 -3.67 7.01 -3.20
CA ASP A 37 -2.37 7.67 -3.05
C ASP A 37 -1.15 6.75 -3.18
N ILE A 38 -1.07 5.73 -2.33
CA ILE A 38 -0.03 4.69 -2.30
C ILE A 38 -0.62 3.43 -1.65
N PRO A 39 -0.26 2.20 -2.08
CA PRO A 39 -0.71 1.00 -1.36
C PRO A 39 -0.24 1.04 0.09
N SER A 40 -1.18 0.80 1.01
CA SER A 40 -0.91 0.83 2.44
C SER A 40 0.24 -0.11 2.79
N GLY A 41 1.22 0.39 3.54
CA GLY A 41 2.41 -0.37 3.92
C GLY A 41 3.64 -0.16 3.03
N ILE A 42 3.53 0.60 1.93
CA ILE A 42 4.67 1.06 1.14
C ILE A 42 5.13 2.43 1.62
N ASP A 43 6.45 2.58 1.78
CA ASP A 43 7.09 3.87 1.99
C ASP A 43 7.11 4.70 0.70
N ALA A 44 6.44 5.85 0.72
CA ALA A 44 6.32 6.75 -0.43
C ALA A 44 7.65 7.30 -0.97
N ASN A 45 8.69 7.36 -0.13
CA ASN A 45 9.98 7.93 -0.50
C ASN A 45 10.98 6.88 -0.97
N THR A 46 10.80 5.61 -0.61
CA THR A 46 11.80 4.56 -0.86
C THR A 46 11.28 3.34 -1.60
N GLY A 47 9.96 3.09 -1.59
CA GLY A 47 9.36 1.86 -2.14
C GLY A 47 9.54 0.64 -1.25
N ARG A 48 10.12 0.80 -0.05
CA ARG A 48 10.25 -0.28 0.93
C ARG A 48 8.90 -0.64 1.51
N VAL A 49 8.72 -1.94 1.77
CA VAL A 49 7.60 -2.48 2.51
C VAL A 49 8.02 -2.64 3.97
N TRP A 50 7.29 -2.00 4.87
CA TRP A 50 7.52 -2.08 6.31
C TRP A 50 6.61 -3.14 6.93
N GLY A 51 7.08 -4.40 6.94
CA GLY A 51 6.32 -5.57 7.41
C GLY A 51 5.42 -6.17 6.34
N ILE A 52 4.25 -5.57 6.09
CA ILE A 52 3.27 -6.02 5.09
C ILE A 52 2.71 -4.80 4.33
N CYS A 53 2.39 -4.99 3.05
CA CYS A 53 1.68 -3.99 2.26
C CYS A 53 0.52 -4.58 1.47
N VAL A 54 -0.38 -3.72 1.01
CA VAL A 54 -1.48 -4.10 0.11
C VAL A 54 -0.94 -4.39 -1.28
N ASN A 55 -1.31 -5.54 -1.83
CA ASN A 55 -1.09 -5.88 -3.24
C ASN A 55 -2.23 -5.30 -4.10
N ALA A 56 -2.05 -4.06 -4.54
CA ALA A 56 -3.05 -3.33 -5.30
C ALA A 56 -3.01 -3.68 -6.79
N HIS A 57 -4.17 -3.81 -7.44
CA HIS A 57 -4.22 -3.98 -8.90
C HIS A 57 -4.07 -2.64 -9.62
N TYR A 58 -4.53 -1.56 -8.98
CA TYR A 58 -4.40 -0.20 -9.44
C TYR A 58 -4.11 0.72 -8.26
N THR A 59 -3.32 1.76 -8.47
CA THR A 59 -3.13 2.85 -7.51
C THR A 59 -3.48 4.17 -8.17
N VAL A 60 -4.35 4.94 -7.52
CA VAL A 60 -4.68 6.30 -7.93
C VAL A 60 -3.92 7.28 -7.05
N THR A 61 -2.90 7.92 -7.62
CA THR A 61 -2.03 8.83 -6.87
C THR A 61 -2.31 10.30 -7.19
N PHE A 62 -2.02 11.20 -6.24
CA PHE A 62 -2.28 12.63 -6.39
C PHE A 62 -0.99 13.46 -6.54
N ALA A 63 -1.13 14.60 -7.24
CA ALA A 63 -0.06 15.54 -7.59
C ALA A 63 1.06 14.95 -8.47
N LEU A 64 1.96 14.17 -7.89
CA LEU A 64 3.08 13.55 -8.60
C LEU A 64 3.19 12.07 -8.20
N PRO A 65 3.74 11.22 -9.09
CA PRO A 65 4.14 9.87 -8.71
C PRO A 65 5.10 9.91 -7.53
N LYS A 66 4.85 9.06 -6.52
CA LYS A 66 5.75 8.87 -5.38
C LYS A 66 6.92 7.99 -5.83
N ILE A 67 8.12 8.23 -5.30
CA ILE A 67 9.29 7.37 -5.58
C ILE A 67 8.95 5.91 -5.28
N GLY A 68 8.21 5.66 -4.20
CA GLY A 68 7.77 4.33 -3.82
C GLY A 68 6.84 3.63 -4.80
N LEU A 69 6.21 4.34 -5.74
CA LEU A 69 5.41 3.74 -6.82
C LEU A 69 6.24 3.34 -8.05
N ILE A 70 7.51 3.74 -8.09
CA ILE A 70 8.41 3.53 -9.24
C ILE A 70 9.57 2.62 -8.87
N MET A 71 9.90 2.52 -7.58
CA MET A 71 10.96 1.66 -7.05
C MET A 71 10.40 0.32 -6.57
N TYR A 72 11.06 -0.79 -6.92
CA TYR A 72 10.74 -2.10 -6.34
C TYR A 72 11.17 -2.18 -4.85
N PRO A 73 10.40 -2.89 -4.00
CA PRO A 73 9.19 -3.66 -4.33
C PRO A 73 7.91 -2.84 -4.52
N GLY A 74 7.88 -1.54 -4.23
CA GLY A 74 6.64 -0.75 -4.27
C GLY A 74 6.01 -0.52 -5.65
N ALA A 75 6.76 -0.72 -6.74
CA ALA A 75 6.25 -0.72 -8.12
C ALA A 75 5.60 -2.07 -8.55
N MET A 76 5.07 -2.82 -7.59
CA MET A 76 4.45 -4.14 -7.78
C MET A 76 3.04 -4.09 -8.39
#